data_AF-A0A3C1FRP8-F1
#
_entry.id   AF-A0A3C1FRP8-F1
#
_cell.length_a   1.000
_cell.length_b   1.000
_cell.length_c   1.000
_cell.angle_alpha   90.00
_cell.angle_beta   90.00
_cell.angle_gamma   90.00
#
_symmetry.space_group_name_H-M   'P 1'
#
loop_
_entity.id
_entity.type
_entity.pdbx_description
1 polymer ?
#
loop_
_entity_poly.entity_id
_entity_poly.type
_entity_poly.pdbx_seq_one_letter_code
_entity_poly.pdbx_strand_id
1 'polypeptide(L)'
;MSDRPEPPHATRYTSQIAARYGNGVTDTHAVSRDEETATRNATIDSLLSRRSCRRYTDEPVSDALFGLLVACAQSAPTKSNLQQYSIIHIKDPA
;
A
#
# COMPACT_ATOMS: atom_id res chain seq x y z
N MET A 1 21.03 3.81 17.88
CA MET A 1 20.97 4.77 16.77
C MET A 1 22.31 4.73 16.05
N SER A 2 22.58 3.67 15.28
CA SER A 2 23.86 3.55 14.56
C SER A 2 23.69 4.27 13.23
N ASP A 3 24.37 5.40 13.10
CA ASP A 3 24.40 6.29 11.95
C ASP A 3 25.23 5.63 10.83
N ARG A 4 24.63 4.65 10.14
CA ARG A 4 25.24 4.03 8.95
C ARG A 4 24.72 4.80 7.74
N PRO A 5 25.61 5.31 6.86
CA PRO A 5 25.17 6.14 5.73
C PRO A 5 24.23 5.33 4.82
N GLU A 6 23.12 5.95 4.43
CA GLU A 6 22.23 5.45 3.36
C GLU A 6 23.09 5.03 2.17
N PRO A 7 22.94 3.80 1.63
CA PRO A 7 23.76 3.34 0.54
C PRO A 7 23.61 4.30 -0.65
N PRO A 8 24.71 4.78 -1.24
CA PRO A 8 24.63 5.70 -2.36
C PRO A 8 23.85 4.98 -3.47
N HIS A 9 22.76 5.61 -3.91
CA HIS A 9 21.88 5.17 -5.01
C HIS A 9 20.72 4.21 -4.68
N ALA A 10 20.13 4.24 -3.48
CA ALA A 10 18.85 3.57 -3.27
C ALA A 10 17.77 4.12 -4.24
N THR A 11 17.20 3.23 -5.06
CA THR A 11 16.05 3.50 -5.93
C THR A 11 14.81 3.94 -5.14
N ARG A 12 13.83 4.58 -5.78
CA ARG A 12 12.62 5.03 -5.05
C ARG A 12 11.87 3.85 -4.46
N TYR A 13 11.80 2.73 -5.17
CA TYR A 13 11.18 1.52 -4.65
C TYR A 13 11.97 0.90 -3.50
N THR A 14 13.31 0.82 -3.61
CA THR A 14 14.14 0.28 -2.52
C THR A 14 13.99 1.11 -1.24
N SER A 15 13.96 2.43 -1.34
CA SER A 15 13.74 3.30 -0.17
C SER A 15 12.34 3.15 0.42
N GLN A 16 11.29 3.02 -0.39
CA GLN A 16 9.91 2.77 0.10
C GLN A 16 9.75 1.40 0.76
N ILE A 17 10.41 0.37 0.21
CA ILE A 17 10.44 -0.98 0.78
C ILE A 17 11.20 -0.97 2.11
N ALA A 18 12.37 -0.34 2.17
CA ALA A 18 13.16 -0.17 3.39
C ALA A 18 12.35 0.58 4.48
N ALA A 19 11.65 1.65 4.11
CA ALA A 19 10.80 2.40 5.04
C ALA A 19 9.63 1.57 5.61
N ARG A 20 9.24 0.48 4.94
CA ARG A 20 8.16 -0.42 5.36
C ARG A 20 8.65 -1.62 6.15
N TYR A 21 9.73 -2.26 5.72
CA TYR A 21 10.21 -3.54 6.27
C TYR A 21 11.53 -3.42 7.04
N GLY A 22 12.14 -2.24 7.07
CA GLY A 22 13.46 -1.98 7.63
C GLY A 22 14.60 -2.26 6.64
N ASN A 23 15.76 -1.68 6.92
CA ASN A 23 16.95 -1.75 6.06
C ASN A 23 17.56 -3.17 5.95
N GLY A 24 17.14 -4.14 6.77
CA GLY A 24 17.61 -5.53 6.66
C GLY A 24 16.95 -6.34 5.52
N VAL A 25 15.94 -5.77 4.86
CA VAL A 25 15.17 -6.42 3.79
C VAL A 25 15.60 -5.95 2.40
N THR A 26 16.40 -4.88 2.31
CA THR A 26 16.84 -4.31 1.04
C THR A 26 17.71 -5.26 0.24
N ASP A 27 18.47 -6.17 0.85
CA ASP A 27 19.31 -7.09 0.08
C ASP A 27 18.49 -8.15 -0.69
N THR A 28 17.26 -8.44 -0.24
CA THR A 28 16.35 -9.40 -0.89
C THR A 28 15.39 -8.72 -1.89
N HIS A 29 15.09 -7.44 -1.70
CA HIS A 29 14.09 -6.70 -2.47
C HIS A 29 14.64 -5.43 -3.12
N ALA A 30 15.96 -5.25 -3.17
CA ALA A 30 16.58 -4.16 -3.92
C ALA A 30 16.25 -4.32 -5.39
N VAL A 31 15.75 -3.25 -5.97
CA VAL A 31 15.47 -3.16 -7.40
C VAL A 31 16.51 -2.25 -8.03
N SER A 32 17.18 -2.71 -9.08
CA SER A 32 18.11 -1.88 -9.83
C SER A 32 17.37 -0.70 -10.49
N ARG A 33 18.08 0.36 -10.87
CA ARG A 33 17.45 1.54 -11.49
C ARG A 33 16.77 1.20 -12.83
N ASP A 34 17.37 0.30 -13.59
CA ASP A 34 16.85 -0.10 -14.90
C ASP A 34 15.56 -0.93 -14.73
N GLU A 35 15.53 -1.86 -13.77
CA GLU A 35 14.33 -2.62 -13.42
C GLU A 35 13.23 -1.73 -12.83
N GLU A 36 13.58 -0.77 -11.97
CA GLU A 36 12.62 0.21 -11.45
C GLU A 36 11.95 0.95 -12.60
N THR A 37 12.75 1.46 -13.54
CA THR A 37 12.26 2.20 -14.69
C THR A 37 11.37 1.33 -15.57
N ALA A 38 11.76 0.09 -15.82
CA ALA A 38 11.00 -0.84 -16.65
C ALA A 38 9.66 -1.27 -16.02
N THR A 39 9.61 -1.40 -14.69
CA THR A 39 8.40 -1.86 -13.99
C THR A 39 7.50 -0.72 -13.52
N ARG A 40 7.96 0.54 -13.58
CA ARG A 40 7.24 1.69 -13.00
C ARG A 40 5.86 1.87 -13.61
N ASN A 41 4.86 1.91 -12.75
CA ASN A 41 3.47 2.21 -13.10
C ASN A 41 2.72 2.74 -11.88
N ALA A 42 1.56 3.37 -12.14
CA ALA A 42 0.74 3.99 -11.11
C ALA A 42 0.29 3.01 -10.00
N THR A 43 0.07 1.74 -10.33
CA THR A 43 -0.35 0.72 -9.37
C THR A 43 0.78 0.39 -8.39
N ILE A 44 1.99 0.12 -8.88
CA ILE A 44 3.16 -0.17 -8.03
C ILE A 44 3.51 1.06 -7.19
N ASP A 45 3.48 2.24 -7.80
CA ASP A 45 3.70 3.51 -7.11
C ASP A 45 2.72 3.69 -5.94
N SER A 46 1.44 3.40 -6.16
CA SER A 46 0.40 3.52 -5.13
C SER A 46 0.59 2.48 -4.01
N LEU A 47 0.92 1.23 -4.36
CA LEU A 47 1.12 0.16 -3.38
C LEU A 47 2.32 0.42 -2.46
N LEU A 48 3.46 0.85 -3.02
CA LEU A 48 4.68 1.09 -2.26
C LEU A 48 4.61 2.40 -1.45
N SER A 49 3.94 3.43 -1.97
CA SER A 49 3.73 4.70 -1.25
C SER A 49 2.69 4.62 -0.14
N ARG A 50 1.74 3.67 -0.20
CA ARG A 50 0.71 3.47 0.83
C ARG A 50 1.33 3.39 2.22
N ARG A 51 0.71 4.00 3.23
CA ARG A 51 1.07 3.86 4.65
C ARG A 51 -0.18 3.55 5.48
N SER A 52 0.01 2.93 6.64
CA SER A 52 -1.07 2.82 7.62
C SER A 52 -1.20 4.16 8.36
N CYS A 53 -2.30 4.87 8.12
CA CYS A 53 -2.62 6.12 8.82
C CYS A 53 -3.35 5.80 10.13
N ARG A 54 -3.17 6.64 11.15
CA ARG A 54 -3.85 6.52 12.46
C ARG A 54 -4.42 7.84 12.97
N ARG A 55 -4.38 8.88 12.13
CA ARG A 55 -4.94 10.19 12.36
C ARG A 55 -5.71 10.56 11.11
N TYR A 56 -6.98 10.89 11.27
CA TYR A 56 -7.91 11.18 10.19
C TYR A 56 -8.56 12.53 10.47
N THR A 57 -9.04 13.19 9.42
CA THR A 57 -9.89 14.38 9.53
C THR A 57 -11.35 13.94 9.77
N ASP A 58 -12.20 14.87 10.17
CA ASP A 58 -13.66 14.66 10.25
C ASP A 58 -14.34 14.83 8.88
N GLU A 59 -13.57 14.89 7.79
CA GLU A 59 -14.10 15.03 6.44
C GLU A 59 -14.83 13.75 6.03
N PRO A 60 -16.12 13.82 5.67
CA PRO A 60 -16.88 12.63 5.32
C PRO A 60 -16.42 12.05 3.99
N VAL A 61 -16.35 10.72 3.92
CA VAL A 61 -16.15 10.00 2.66
C VAL A 61 -17.47 9.97 1.88
N SER A 62 -17.43 10.34 0.60
CA SER A 62 -18.63 10.29 -0.25
C SER A 62 -19.15 8.85 -0.43
N ASP A 63 -20.48 8.71 -0.50
CA ASP A 63 -21.13 7.40 -0.68
C ASP A 63 -20.75 6.73 -2.01
N ALA A 64 -20.60 7.53 -3.07
CA ALA A 64 -20.17 7.04 -4.37
C ALA A 64 -18.76 6.41 -4.31
N LEU A 65 -17.82 7.09 -3.64
CA LEU A 65 -16.47 6.56 -3.44
C LEU A 65 -16.49 5.29 -2.58
N PHE A 66 -17.25 5.29 -1.48
CA PHE A 66 -17.38 4.11 -0.62
C PHE A 66 -17.93 2.91 -1.41
N GLY A 67 -18.99 3.10 -2.19
CA GLY A 67 -19.57 2.05 -3.03
C GLY A 67 -18.58 1.50 -4.06
N LEU A 68 -17.80 2.38 -4.70
CA LEU A 68 -16.74 1.97 -5.62
C LEU A 68 -15.68 1.11 -4.92
N LEU A 69 -15.21 1.52 -3.75
CA LEU A 69 -14.21 0.77 -2.98
C LEU A 69 -14.72 -0.59 -2.53
N VAL A 70 -16.00 -0.68 -2.13
CA VAL A 70 -16.66 -1.96 -1.81
C VAL A 70 -16.67 -2.86 -3.04
N ALA A 71 -17.08 -2.36 -4.21
CA ALA A 71 -17.08 -3.15 -5.45
C ALA A 71 -15.67 -3.64 -5.82
N CYS A 72 -14.64 -2.80 -5.66
CA CYS A 72 -13.25 -3.21 -5.84
C CYS A 72 -12.86 -4.35 -4.89
N ALA A 73 -13.22 -4.25 -3.61
CA ALA A 73 -12.92 -5.30 -2.63
C ALA A 73 -13.65 -6.63 -2.96
N GLN A 74 -14.91 -6.54 -3.35
CA GLN A 74 -15.74 -7.71 -3.71
C GLN A 74 -15.31 -8.38 -5.03
N SER A 75 -14.51 -7.70 -5.85
CA SER A 75 -13.95 -8.26 -7.08
C SER A 75 -12.79 -9.24 -6.82
N ALA A 76 -12.35 -9.39 -5.57
CA ALA A 76 -11.31 -10.34 -5.21
C ALA A 76 -11.80 -11.80 -5.37
N PRO A 77 -10.95 -12.72 -5.87
CA PRO A 77 -11.29 -14.13 -5.95
C PRO A 77 -11.48 -14.72 -4.56
N THR A 78 -12.46 -15.60 -4.39
CA THR A 78 -12.72 -16.31 -3.14
C THR A 78 -12.71 -17.82 -3.37
N LYS A 79 -12.40 -18.59 -2.33
CA LYS A 79 -12.42 -20.06 -2.39
C LYS A 79 -13.78 -20.53 -2.91
N SER A 80 -13.77 -21.29 -4.00
CA SER A 80 -14.97 -21.81 -4.66
C SER A 80 -16.02 -20.75 -5.00
N ASN A 81 -15.59 -19.49 -5.18
CA ASN A 81 -16.48 -18.34 -5.41
C ASN A 81 -17.58 -18.15 -4.34
N LEU A 82 -17.35 -18.59 -3.10
CA LEU A 82 -18.37 -18.55 -2.05
C LEU A 82 -18.64 -17.15 -1.50
N GLN A 83 -17.77 -16.16 -1.78
CA GLN A 83 -17.92 -14.78 -1.30
C GLN A 83 -18.12 -14.69 0.23
N GLN A 84 -17.36 -15.47 0.98
CA GLN A 84 -17.48 -15.61 2.44
C GLN A 84 -16.89 -14.41 3.20
N TYR A 85 -17.50 -13.24 3.05
CA TYR A 85 -17.19 -12.06 3.83
C TYR A 85 -18.45 -11.24 4.11
N SER A 86 -18.37 -10.36 5.10
CA SER A 86 -19.37 -9.32 5.34
C SER A 86 -18.65 -8.00 5.55
N ILE A 87 -19.20 -6.93 4.99
CA ILE A 87 -18.67 -5.56 5.15
C ILE A 87 -19.68 -4.80 6.00
N ILE A 88 -19.24 -4.31 7.17
CA ILE A 88 -20.07 -3.56 8.09
C ILE A 88 -19.64 -2.10 8.02
N HIS A 89 -20.53 -1.23 7.52
CA HIS A 89 -20.29 0.21 7.44
C HIS A 89 -21.02 0.91 8.60
N ILE A 90 -20.24 1.40 9.56
CA ILE A 90 -20.75 2.15 10.71
C ILE A 90 -20.55 3.64 10.43
N LYS A 91 -21.66 4.39 10.38
CA LYS A 91 -21.66 5.86 10.29
C LYS A 91 -22.21 6.52 11.55
N ASP A 92 -22.90 5.75 12.39
CA ASP A 92 -23.49 6.26 13.61
C ASP A 92 -22.37 6.58 14.63
N PRO A 93 -22.34 7.81 15.17
CA PRO A 93 -21.30 8.23 16.10
C PRO A 93 -21.58 7.86 17.57
N ALA A 94 -22.72 7.21 17.89
CA ALA A 94 -23.19 7.00 19.26
C ALA A 94 -22.55 5.79 19.97
#